data_AF-A0A2A2VMA5-F1
#
_entry.id   AF-A0A2A2VMA5-F1
#
_cell.length_a   1.000
_cell.length_b   1.000
_cell.length_c   1.000
_cell.angle_alpha   90.00
_cell.angle_beta   90.00
_cell.angle_gamma   90.00
#
_symmetry.space_group_name_H-M   'P 1'
#
loop_
_entity.id
_entity.type
_entity.pdbx_description
1 polymer ?
#
loop_
_entity_poly.entity_id
_entity_poly.type
_entity_poly.pdbx_seq_one_letter_code
_entity_poly.pdbx_strand_id
1 'polypeptide(L)'
;MALSRFSVVLCLLLAVCGQAAAQDVTTLKKDMIGQWELATTERSKTCVVTLKSDATPQGFKLELEPACAAALPFTKDITGWSIKGLGDIVRLHNAAGEAVIDFTEVETGIFEGMRTNEGVYILQNLAAARSLAKSMDQMIGDWSMVRGNGQAICALVLTNTDAGNDNFQVFMKGKCDPAVAAFNPTLWRLDHGQMILMSPKGESWQFEADDNAQWRRVPDSADPLIMLREQ
;
A
#
# COMPACT_ATOMS: atom_id res chain seq x y z
N MET A 1 45.24 18.72 -68.00
CA MET A 1 43.89 18.14 -67.78
C MET A 1 43.81 17.64 -66.35
N ALA A 2 42.89 18.23 -65.59
CA ALA A 2 42.27 17.84 -64.32
C ALA A 2 43.10 17.15 -63.22
N LEU A 3 43.47 17.94 -62.20
CA LEU A 3 43.52 17.47 -60.81
C LEU A 3 42.09 17.18 -60.33
N SER A 4 41.86 16.05 -59.66
CA SER A 4 40.67 15.87 -58.83
C SER A 4 41.05 15.33 -57.45
N ARG A 5 40.60 16.07 -56.44
CA ARG A 5 40.91 15.93 -55.02
C ARG A 5 39.97 14.90 -54.41
N PHE A 6 40.50 13.89 -53.72
CA PHE A 6 39.71 13.05 -52.83
C PHE A 6 39.80 13.58 -51.41
N SER A 7 38.68 14.13 -50.93
CA SER A 7 38.49 14.66 -49.60
C SER A 7 38.50 13.53 -48.56
N VAL A 8 39.32 13.69 -47.52
CA VAL A 8 39.28 12.87 -46.29
C VAL A 8 38.08 13.34 -45.46
N VAL A 9 37.09 12.47 -45.25
CA VAL A 9 35.99 12.71 -44.31
C VAL A 9 36.39 12.09 -42.96
N LEU A 10 36.68 12.95 -41.99
CA LEU A 10 36.94 12.59 -40.59
C LEU A 10 35.59 12.53 -39.85
N CYS A 11 35.07 11.32 -39.61
CA CYS A 11 33.93 11.12 -38.71
C CYS A 11 34.38 11.21 -37.25
N LEU A 12 34.09 12.33 -36.60
CA LEU A 12 34.12 12.47 -35.13
C LEU A 12 32.93 11.71 -34.53
N LEU A 13 33.19 10.53 -33.96
CA LEU A 13 32.27 9.85 -33.07
C LEU A 13 32.29 10.57 -31.71
N LEU A 14 31.32 11.46 -31.48
CA LEU A 14 31.05 12.01 -30.15
C LEU A 14 30.39 10.91 -29.31
N ALA A 15 31.12 10.40 -28.34
CA ALA A 15 30.59 9.52 -27.30
C ALA A 15 29.60 10.30 -26.42
N VAL A 16 28.31 10.08 -26.62
CA VAL A 16 27.25 10.53 -25.70
C VAL A 16 27.17 9.51 -24.57
N CYS A 17 28.02 9.67 -23.55
CA CYS A 17 27.95 8.86 -22.33
C CYS A 17 27.39 9.69 -21.18
N GLY A 18 26.23 9.27 -20.64
CA GLY A 18 25.84 9.53 -19.26
C GLY A 18 24.83 10.67 -19.01
N GLN A 19 23.55 10.46 -19.30
CA GLN A 19 22.47 11.28 -18.70
C GLN A 19 21.34 10.48 -18.03
N ALA A 20 21.29 9.15 -18.17
CA ALA A 20 20.17 8.37 -17.62
C ALA A 20 20.15 8.32 -16.07
N ALA A 21 21.26 7.95 -15.42
CA ALA A 21 21.27 7.71 -13.97
C ALA A 21 21.05 8.96 -13.09
N ALA A 22 21.38 10.16 -13.60
CA ALA A 22 21.16 11.41 -12.86
C ALA A 22 19.69 11.85 -12.86
N GLN A 23 18.92 11.43 -13.87
CA GLN A 23 17.49 11.72 -13.97
C GLN A 23 16.73 10.93 -12.90
N ASP A 24 17.03 9.64 -12.75
CA ASP A 24 16.34 8.73 -11.81
C ASP A 24 16.49 9.13 -10.34
N VAL A 25 17.69 9.57 -9.92
CA VAL A 25 17.92 10.06 -8.54
C VAL A 25 17.14 11.35 -8.27
N THR A 26 17.03 12.23 -9.28
CA THR A 26 16.38 13.53 -9.15
C THR A 26 14.86 13.39 -9.12
N THR A 27 14.30 12.45 -9.89
CA THR A 27 12.88 12.11 -9.89
C THR A 27 12.49 11.47 -8.57
N LEU A 28 13.17 10.41 -8.13
CA LEU A 28 12.84 9.76 -6.86
C LEU A 28 12.92 10.74 -5.68
N LYS A 29 13.94 11.61 -5.65
CA LYS A 29 14.05 12.64 -4.60
C LYS A 29 12.80 13.50 -4.53
N LYS A 30 12.36 13.99 -5.69
CA LYS A 30 11.19 14.86 -5.80
C LYS A 30 9.93 14.12 -5.34
N ASP A 31 9.78 12.87 -5.72
CA ASP A 31 8.61 12.05 -5.40
C ASP A 31 8.54 11.72 -3.91
N MET A 32 9.70 11.56 -3.25
CA MET A 32 9.77 11.32 -1.81
C MET A 32 9.45 12.54 -0.95
N ILE A 33 9.46 13.77 -1.47
CA ILE A 33 9.16 14.96 -0.64
C ILE A 33 7.69 14.96 -0.20
N GLY A 34 7.45 14.98 1.11
CA GLY A 34 6.10 15.05 1.67
C GLY A 34 5.92 14.22 2.94
N GLN A 35 4.67 13.95 3.27
CA GLN A 35 4.29 13.13 4.42
C GLN A 35 4.07 11.68 4.01
N TRP A 36 4.65 10.77 4.78
CA TRP A 36 4.61 9.33 4.57
C TRP A 36 4.19 8.63 5.85
N GLU A 37 3.46 7.54 5.71
CA GLU A 37 3.22 6.60 6.80
C GLU A 37 4.32 5.54 6.77
N LEU A 38 5.02 5.39 7.90
CA LEU A 38 5.89 4.27 8.21
C LEU A 38 5.12 3.31 9.11
N ALA A 39 4.99 2.05 8.70
CA ALA A 39 4.17 1.07 9.38
C ALA A 39 4.82 -0.32 9.44
N THR A 40 4.39 -1.16 10.38
CA THR A 40 4.58 -2.62 10.26
C THR A 40 3.73 -3.17 9.11
N THR A 41 4.04 -4.37 8.64
CA THR A 41 3.30 -5.05 7.56
C THR A 41 1.80 -5.10 7.80
N GLU A 42 1.39 -5.51 9.00
CA GLU A 42 -0.01 -5.58 9.40
C GLU A 42 -0.60 -4.22 9.82
N ARG A 43 0.20 -3.14 9.71
CA ARG A 43 -0.14 -1.76 10.07
C ARG A 43 -0.68 -1.59 11.50
N SER A 44 -0.37 -2.54 12.39
CA SER A 44 -0.72 -2.49 13.82
C SER A 44 -0.01 -1.36 14.56
N LYS A 45 1.14 -0.93 14.04
CA LYS A 45 1.94 0.19 14.53
C LYS A 45 2.28 1.11 13.36
N THR A 46 1.91 2.37 13.48
CA THR A 46 2.15 3.38 12.45
C THR A 46 2.79 4.64 13.04
N CYS A 47 3.54 5.34 12.20
CA CYS A 47 4.23 6.58 12.50
C CYS A 47 4.17 7.44 11.24
N VAL A 48 3.97 8.75 11.39
CA VAL A 48 4.07 9.67 10.26
C VAL A 48 5.46 10.30 10.23
N VAL A 49 6.08 10.25 9.05
CA VAL A 49 7.38 10.85 8.77
C VAL A 49 7.22 11.89 7.67
N THR A 50 7.91 13.02 7.79
CA THR A 50 7.94 14.07 6.77
C THR A 50 9.33 14.17 6.19
N LEU A 51 9.46 13.84 4.90
CA LEU A 51 10.71 13.92 4.15
C LEU A 51 10.78 15.29 3.47
N LYS A 52 11.84 16.06 3.79
CA LYS A 52 12.02 17.42 3.28
C LYS A 52 13.21 17.54 2.35
N SER A 53 13.23 18.56 1.50
CA SER A 53 14.32 18.80 0.54
C SER A 53 15.51 19.56 1.12
N ASP A 54 15.41 20.07 2.36
CA ASP A 54 16.47 20.80 3.04
C ASP A 54 17.71 19.92 3.20
N ALA A 55 18.84 20.36 2.65
CA ALA A 55 20.07 19.59 2.71
C ALA A 55 20.66 19.56 4.13
N THR A 56 21.20 18.40 4.49
CA THR A 56 22.02 18.18 5.69
C THR A 56 23.38 17.63 5.25
N PRO A 57 24.41 17.62 6.11
CA PRO A 57 25.70 17.01 5.76
C PRO A 57 25.60 15.54 5.33
N GLN A 58 24.58 14.81 5.79
CA GLN A 58 24.39 13.38 5.51
C GLN A 58 23.28 13.08 4.49
N GLY A 59 22.61 14.11 3.96
CA GLY A 59 21.51 13.94 3.00
C GLY A 59 20.50 15.07 3.12
N PHE A 60 19.31 14.75 3.60
CA PHE A 60 18.18 15.67 3.67
C PHE A 60 17.46 15.57 5.01
N LYS A 61 16.76 16.64 5.37
CA LYS A 61 16.03 16.74 6.64
C LYS A 61 14.81 15.81 6.65
N LEU A 62 14.62 15.13 7.77
CA LEU A 62 13.45 14.33 8.10
C LEU A 62 12.82 14.86 9.39
N GLU A 63 11.50 14.83 9.48
CA GLU A 63 10.77 15.09 10.72
C GLU A 63 9.88 13.90 11.09
N LEU A 64 9.93 13.48 12.35
CA LEU A 64 9.10 12.43 12.92
C LEU A 64 7.98 13.05 13.75
N GLU A 65 6.76 12.54 13.63
CA GLU A 65 5.71 12.89 14.59
C GLU A 65 6.07 12.42 16.02
N PRO A 66 5.63 13.11 17.09
CA PRO A 66 5.99 12.79 18.47
C PRO A 66 5.70 11.34 18.89
N ALA A 67 4.66 10.72 18.31
CA ALA A 67 4.24 9.35 18.63
C ALA A 67 5.16 8.27 18.04
N CYS A 68 6.04 8.61 17.09
CA CYS A 68 6.82 7.63 16.34
C CYS A 68 7.71 6.77 17.22
N ALA A 69 8.44 7.37 18.15
CA ALA A 69 9.35 6.63 19.04
C ALA A 69 8.64 5.67 20.01
N ALA A 70 7.34 5.89 20.26
CA ALA A 70 6.51 5.00 21.07
C ALA A 70 5.94 3.85 20.23
N ALA A 71 5.47 4.16 19.00
CA ALA A 71 4.92 3.17 18.08
C ALA A 71 6.02 2.25 17.52
N LEU A 72 7.12 2.84 17.04
CA LEU A 72 8.22 2.20 16.34
C LEU A 72 9.56 2.61 16.98
N PRO A 73 10.04 1.89 18.02
CA PRO A 73 11.16 2.35 18.84
C PRO A 73 12.47 2.66 18.09
N PHE A 74 12.76 1.96 16.98
CA PHE A 74 13.96 2.19 16.17
C PHE A 74 13.99 3.57 15.51
N THR A 75 12.85 4.27 15.40
CA THR A 75 12.81 5.59 14.79
C THR A 75 13.54 6.64 15.62
N LYS A 76 13.84 6.36 16.90
CA LYS A 76 14.64 7.24 17.76
C LYS A 76 16.02 7.55 17.19
N ASP A 77 16.56 6.63 16.39
CA ASP A 77 17.89 6.77 15.81
C ASP A 77 17.87 7.49 14.45
N ILE A 78 16.69 7.78 13.89
CA ILE A 78 16.55 8.42 12.58
C ILE A 78 16.68 9.93 12.74
N THR A 79 17.65 10.52 12.02
CA THR A 79 17.91 11.96 12.03
C THR A 79 17.82 12.60 10.66
N GLY A 80 17.76 11.82 9.60
CA GLY A 80 17.69 12.30 8.22
C GLY A 80 17.36 11.21 7.22
N TRP A 81 17.24 11.60 5.96
CA TRP A 81 17.01 10.69 4.86
C TRP A 81 17.89 11.01 3.65
N SER A 82 18.08 10.05 2.77
CA SER A 82 18.93 10.19 1.58
C SER A 82 18.52 9.18 0.51
N ILE A 83 18.91 9.43 -0.74
CA ILE A 83 18.85 8.42 -1.79
C ILE A 83 20.21 7.75 -1.93
N LYS A 84 20.22 6.42 -2.01
CA LYS A 84 21.41 5.57 -2.15
C LYS A 84 21.23 4.63 -3.34
N GLY A 85 22.17 3.69 -3.50
CA GLY A 85 22.15 2.75 -4.61
C GLY A 85 22.36 3.46 -5.95
N LEU A 86 21.62 3.02 -6.95
CA LEU A 86 21.60 3.62 -8.29
C LEU A 86 20.50 4.69 -8.41
N GLY A 87 19.99 5.20 -7.28
CA GLY A 87 18.84 6.11 -7.25
C GLY A 87 17.53 5.44 -6.91
N ASP A 88 17.57 4.24 -6.35
CA ASP A 88 16.45 3.32 -6.12
C ASP A 88 16.21 2.99 -4.64
N ILE A 89 17.13 3.42 -3.76
CA ILE A 89 17.05 3.15 -2.32
C ILE A 89 16.76 4.44 -1.57
N VAL A 90 15.64 4.48 -0.87
CA VAL A 90 15.33 5.53 0.12
C VAL A 90 15.88 5.09 1.48
N ARG A 91 16.96 5.73 1.93
CA ARG A 91 17.59 5.45 3.21
C ARG A 91 17.09 6.42 4.28
N LEU A 92 16.59 5.90 5.39
CA LEU A 92 16.48 6.63 6.65
C LEU A 92 17.73 6.33 7.48
N HIS A 93 18.43 7.38 7.92
CA HIS A 93 19.76 7.25 8.52
C HIS A 93 19.90 7.95 9.87
N ASN A 94 20.91 7.51 10.62
CA ASN A 94 21.33 8.12 11.88
C ASN A 94 22.21 9.36 11.66
N ALA A 95 22.65 9.98 12.76
CA ALA A 95 23.45 11.20 12.72
C ALA A 95 24.80 11.03 11.99
N ALA A 96 25.32 9.81 11.93
CA ALA A 96 26.55 9.46 11.20
C ALA A 96 26.30 9.18 9.70
N GLY A 97 25.04 9.17 9.24
CA GLY A 97 24.66 8.81 7.88
C GLY A 97 24.56 7.31 7.62
N GLU A 98 24.65 6.49 8.67
CA GLU A 98 24.51 5.03 8.60
C GLU A 98 23.04 4.63 8.47
N ALA A 99 22.78 3.53 7.75
CA ALA A 99 21.42 3.06 7.53
C ALA A 99 20.77 2.65 8.86
N VAL A 100 19.66 3.28 9.20
CA VAL A 100 18.71 2.73 10.16
C VAL A 100 17.79 1.77 9.40
N ILE A 101 17.28 2.19 8.24
CA ILE A 101 16.53 1.31 7.34
C ILE A 101 16.65 1.82 5.90
N ASP A 102 16.79 0.87 4.98
CA ASP A 102 16.78 1.11 3.54
C ASP A 102 15.46 0.58 2.97
N PHE A 103 14.82 1.39 2.15
CA PHE A 103 13.56 1.08 1.50
C PHE A 103 13.74 1.00 -0.02
N THR A 104 13.11 0.02 -0.64
CA THR A 104 13.01 -0.14 -2.09
C THR A 104 11.55 -0.18 -2.50
N GLU A 105 11.22 0.44 -3.64
CA GLU A 105 9.86 0.39 -4.17
C GLU A 105 9.53 -1.03 -4.63
N VAL A 106 8.43 -1.58 -4.13
CA VAL A 106 7.92 -2.91 -4.50
C VAL A 106 6.67 -2.81 -5.38
N GLU A 107 5.91 -1.73 -5.19
CA GLU A 107 4.76 -1.33 -5.97
C GLU A 107 4.74 0.20 -6.02
N THR A 108 4.11 0.78 -7.04
CA THR A 108 4.04 2.23 -7.21
C THR A 108 3.59 2.96 -5.93
N GLY A 109 4.50 3.73 -5.33
CA GLY A 109 4.25 4.49 -4.11
C GLY A 109 4.28 3.69 -2.80
N ILE A 110 4.65 2.40 -2.86
CA ILE A 110 4.82 1.50 -1.72
C ILE A 110 6.26 1.01 -1.69
N PHE A 111 6.96 1.37 -0.62
CA PHE A 111 8.33 0.97 -0.40
C PHE A 111 8.43 0.04 0.80
N GLU A 112 9.26 -1.00 0.69
CA GLU A 112 9.51 -1.96 1.75
C GLU A 112 10.96 -1.92 2.20
N GLY A 113 11.15 -2.03 3.51
CA GLY A 113 12.46 -2.11 4.15
C GLY A 113 12.46 -3.19 5.21
N MET A 114 13.50 -4.01 5.25
CA MET A 114 13.64 -5.09 6.23
C MET A 114 14.64 -4.70 7.31
N ARG A 115 14.27 -4.90 8.57
CA ARG A 115 15.19 -4.81 9.72
C ARG A 115 15.42 -6.20 10.31
N THR A 116 16.70 -6.55 10.45
CA THR A 116 17.12 -7.82 11.05
C THR A 116 16.52 -8.00 12.44
N ASN A 117 15.85 -9.13 12.67
CA ASN A 117 15.17 -9.47 13.93
C ASN A 117 13.96 -8.58 14.32
N GLU A 118 13.53 -7.65 13.46
CA GLU A 118 12.37 -6.78 13.72
C GLU A 118 11.25 -6.97 12.68
N GLY A 119 11.58 -7.38 11.45
CA GLY A 119 10.61 -7.67 10.39
C GLY A 119 10.65 -6.68 9.24
N VAL A 120 9.57 -6.66 8.46
CA VAL A 120 9.39 -5.77 7.31
C VAL A 120 8.59 -4.54 7.72
N TYR A 121 8.99 -3.39 7.20
CA TYR A 121 8.33 -2.12 7.36
C TYR A 121 7.93 -1.56 6.01
N ILE A 122 6.76 -0.93 5.97
CA ILE A 122 6.20 -0.31 4.78
C ILE A 122 6.31 1.20 4.94
N LEU A 123 6.74 1.88 3.88
CA LEU A 123 6.71 3.32 3.73
C LEU A 123 5.80 3.67 2.54
N GLN A 124 4.71 4.38 2.80
CA GLN A 124 3.71 4.73 1.78
C GLN A 124 3.21 6.17 1.94
N ASN A 125 2.70 6.75 0.85
CA ASN A 125 2.18 8.12 0.88
C ASN A 125 1.07 8.26 1.93
N LEU A 126 1.16 9.25 2.82
CA LEU A 126 0.21 9.39 3.94
C LEU A 126 -1.25 9.58 3.49
N ALA A 127 -1.48 10.29 2.38
CA ALA A 127 -2.83 10.50 1.89
C ALA A 127 -3.44 9.20 1.36
N ALA A 128 -2.67 8.40 0.62
CA ALA A 128 -3.08 7.07 0.16
C ALA A 128 -3.34 6.13 1.35
N ALA A 129 -2.42 6.09 2.31
CA ALA A 129 -2.50 5.30 3.53
C ALA A 129 -3.79 5.58 4.33
N ARG A 130 -4.13 6.87 4.49
CA ARG A 130 -5.34 7.33 5.18
C ARG A 130 -6.61 7.06 4.38
N SER A 131 -6.55 7.21 3.06
CA SER A 131 -7.69 6.90 2.19
C SER A 131 -8.07 5.43 2.28
N LEU A 132 -7.08 4.54 2.27
CA LEU A 132 -7.29 3.10 2.43
C LEU A 132 -7.90 2.77 3.80
N ALA A 133 -7.35 3.33 4.88
CA ALA A 133 -7.87 3.13 6.23
C ALA A 133 -9.33 3.62 6.36
N LYS A 134 -9.63 4.82 5.83
CA LYS A 134 -11.00 5.35 5.79
C LYS A 134 -11.94 4.43 5.00
N SER A 135 -11.48 3.93 3.85
CA SER A 135 -12.28 3.01 3.02
C SER A 135 -12.61 1.74 3.79
N MET A 136 -11.66 1.17 4.52
CA MET A 136 -11.88 0.00 5.37
C MET A 136 -12.83 0.31 6.54
N ASP A 137 -12.64 1.44 7.23
CA ASP A 137 -13.50 1.85 8.36
C ASP A 137 -14.97 2.01 7.92
N GLN A 138 -15.18 2.48 6.70
CA GLN A 138 -16.51 2.57 6.11
C GLN A 138 -17.18 1.22 5.88
N MET A 139 -16.42 0.13 5.77
CA MET A 139 -16.93 -1.23 5.58
C MET A 139 -17.32 -1.91 6.91
N ILE A 140 -16.75 -1.49 8.03
CA ILE A 140 -17.05 -2.05 9.35
C ILE A 140 -18.52 -1.77 9.71
N GLY A 141 -19.21 -2.78 10.26
CA GLY A 141 -20.56 -2.65 10.78
C GLY A 141 -21.47 -3.84 10.49
N ASP A 142 -22.77 -3.60 10.67
CA ASP A 142 -23.83 -4.56 10.37
C ASP A 142 -24.20 -4.52 8.88
N TRP A 143 -24.38 -5.70 8.29
CA TRP A 143 -24.69 -5.88 6.88
C TRP A 143 -25.81 -6.91 6.70
N SER A 144 -26.68 -6.65 5.75
CA SER A 144 -27.71 -7.58 5.30
C SER A 144 -27.30 -8.18 3.97
N MET A 145 -27.18 -9.50 3.93
CA MET A 145 -27.04 -10.25 2.70
C MET A 145 -28.44 -10.55 2.17
N VAL A 146 -28.72 -10.11 0.94
CA VAL A 146 -30.02 -10.23 0.29
C VAL A 146 -29.91 -10.93 -1.07
N ARG A 147 -31.00 -11.54 -1.53
CA ARG A 147 -31.14 -12.02 -2.90
C ARG A 147 -31.49 -10.87 -3.85
N GLY A 148 -31.41 -11.09 -5.16
CA GLY A 148 -31.77 -10.09 -6.18
C GLY A 148 -33.21 -9.56 -6.09
N ASN A 149 -34.11 -10.28 -5.41
CA ASN A 149 -35.48 -9.84 -5.12
C ASN A 149 -35.61 -8.98 -3.84
N GLY A 150 -34.49 -8.68 -3.17
CA GLY A 150 -34.43 -7.91 -1.92
C GLY A 150 -34.70 -8.72 -0.64
N GLN A 151 -34.96 -10.03 -0.73
CA GLN A 151 -35.17 -10.86 0.45
C GLN A 151 -33.86 -10.99 1.25
N ALA A 152 -33.88 -10.55 2.50
CA ALA A 152 -32.77 -10.79 3.43
C ALA A 152 -32.64 -12.28 3.77
N ILE A 153 -31.42 -12.79 3.65
CA ILE A 153 -31.09 -14.21 3.80
C ILE A 153 -30.02 -14.47 4.86
N CYS A 154 -29.27 -13.47 5.27
CA CYS A 154 -28.30 -13.55 6.37
C CYS A 154 -27.96 -12.14 6.85
N ALA A 155 -27.70 -11.97 8.13
CA ALA A 155 -27.09 -10.74 8.66
C ALA A 155 -25.64 -11.04 9.04
N LEU A 156 -24.72 -10.14 8.68
CA LEU A 156 -23.29 -10.23 8.93
C LEU A 156 -22.81 -9.03 9.75
N VAL A 157 -21.75 -9.21 10.52
CA VAL A 157 -21.00 -8.15 11.18
C VAL A 157 -19.57 -8.17 10.65
N LEU A 158 -19.20 -7.17 9.86
CA LEU A 158 -17.81 -6.94 9.43
C LEU A 158 -17.10 -6.16 10.53
N THR A 159 -16.03 -6.71 11.10
CA THR A 159 -15.28 -6.07 12.20
C THR A 159 -13.90 -5.58 11.75
N ASN A 160 -13.24 -4.76 12.56
CA ASN A 160 -11.80 -4.47 12.43
C ASN A 160 -10.91 -5.35 13.31
N THR A 161 -11.41 -6.51 13.74
CA THR A 161 -10.59 -7.43 14.53
C THR A 161 -9.62 -8.13 13.60
N ASP A 162 -8.34 -7.77 13.69
CA ASP A 162 -7.28 -8.38 12.89
C ASP A 162 -7.27 -9.91 13.03
N ALA A 163 -7.10 -10.57 11.90
CA ALA A 163 -6.96 -12.02 11.76
C ALA A 163 -5.74 -12.41 10.91
N GLY A 164 -4.84 -11.46 10.62
CA GLY A 164 -3.60 -11.66 9.87
C GLY A 164 -3.79 -11.77 8.35
N ASN A 165 -2.69 -11.59 7.61
CA ASN A 165 -2.67 -11.56 6.14
C ASN A 165 -3.70 -10.59 5.53
N ASP A 166 -3.80 -9.39 6.13
CA ASP A 166 -4.76 -8.34 5.77
C ASP A 166 -6.24 -8.76 5.88
N ASN A 167 -6.55 -9.74 6.74
CA ASN A 167 -7.91 -10.19 6.97
C ASN A 167 -8.44 -9.74 8.33
N PHE A 168 -9.75 -9.58 8.38
CA PHE A 168 -10.50 -9.21 9.59
C PHE A 168 -11.61 -10.21 9.85
N GLN A 169 -12.07 -10.29 11.09
CA GLN A 169 -13.15 -11.23 11.45
C GLN A 169 -14.51 -10.73 10.96
N VAL A 170 -15.31 -11.66 10.44
CA VAL A 170 -16.74 -11.46 10.12
C VAL A 170 -17.58 -12.49 10.88
N PHE A 171 -18.74 -12.05 11.37
CA PHE A 171 -19.66 -12.89 12.12
C PHE A 171 -21.03 -12.97 11.45
N MET A 172 -21.61 -14.16 11.38
CA MET A 172 -23.02 -14.32 11.02
C MET A 172 -23.92 -14.09 12.25
N LYS A 173 -25.02 -13.37 12.07
CA LYS A 173 -26.07 -13.16 13.06
C LYS A 173 -27.28 -14.04 12.77
N GLY A 174 -27.74 -14.76 13.79
CA GLY A 174 -28.98 -15.52 13.71
C GLY A 174 -28.91 -16.70 12.72
N LYS A 175 -30.07 -17.05 12.15
CA LYS A 175 -30.16 -18.11 11.13
C LYS A 175 -29.94 -17.50 9.76
N CYS A 176 -29.03 -18.09 9.00
CA CYS A 176 -28.78 -17.75 7.61
C CYS A 176 -29.32 -18.82 6.67
N ASP A 177 -29.62 -18.42 5.43
CA ASP A 177 -29.97 -19.32 4.32
C ASP A 177 -28.91 -20.41 4.14
N PRO A 178 -29.29 -21.64 3.74
CA PRO A 178 -28.37 -22.78 3.68
C PRO A 178 -27.11 -22.54 2.83
N ALA A 179 -27.20 -21.75 1.74
CA ALA A 179 -26.03 -21.47 0.91
C ALA A 179 -25.00 -20.61 1.66
N VAL A 180 -25.45 -19.61 2.41
CA VAL A 180 -24.59 -18.74 3.22
C VAL A 180 -24.05 -19.50 4.43
N ALA A 181 -24.89 -20.30 5.07
CA ALA A 181 -24.48 -21.14 6.20
C ALA A 181 -23.45 -22.23 5.79
N ALA A 182 -23.53 -22.76 4.57
CA ALA A 182 -22.57 -23.73 4.06
C ALA A 182 -21.21 -23.09 3.71
N PHE A 183 -21.25 -21.87 3.19
CA PHE A 183 -20.07 -21.05 2.94
C PHE A 183 -19.41 -20.62 4.26
N ASN A 184 -20.19 -20.23 5.27
CA ASN A 184 -19.73 -19.89 6.62
C ASN A 184 -18.54 -18.90 6.61
N PRO A 185 -18.76 -17.64 6.21
CA PRO A 185 -17.70 -16.65 6.19
C PRO A 185 -17.21 -16.39 7.62
N THR A 186 -15.90 -16.48 7.82
CA THR A 186 -15.24 -16.15 9.10
C THR A 186 -14.24 -15.02 8.97
N LEU A 187 -13.77 -14.77 7.74
CA LEU A 187 -12.83 -13.70 7.43
C LEU A 187 -13.40 -12.80 6.34
N TRP A 188 -13.04 -11.53 6.39
CA TRP A 188 -13.27 -10.58 5.31
C TRP A 188 -12.06 -9.66 5.11
N ARG A 189 -11.94 -9.08 3.92
CA ARG A 189 -11.00 -8.00 3.63
C ARG A 189 -11.55 -7.08 2.54
N LEU A 190 -10.94 -5.90 2.43
CA LEU A 190 -11.16 -4.99 1.31
C LEU A 190 -9.89 -4.98 0.44
N ASP A 191 -10.02 -5.40 -0.81
CA ASP A 191 -8.90 -5.60 -1.73
C ASP A 191 -9.23 -4.92 -3.06
N HIS A 192 -8.45 -3.92 -3.46
CA HIS A 192 -8.68 -3.14 -4.70
C HIS A 192 -10.13 -2.65 -4.90
N GLY A 193 -10.82 -2.30 -3.82
CA GLY A 193 -12.22 -1.84 -3.86
C GLY A 193 -13.26 -2.96 -3.89
N GLN A 194 -12.85 -4.22 -3.80
CA GLN A 194 -13.71 -5.40 -3.66
C GLN A 194 -13.79 -5.84 -2.21
N MET A 195 -15.00 -6.10 -1.71
CA MET A 195 -15.21 -6.79 -0.45
C MET A 195 -15.05 -8.28 -0.71
N ILE A 196 -14.14 -8.93 -0.01
CA ILE A 196 -13.90 -10.37 -0.13
C ILE A 196 -14.31 -11.03 1.19
N LEU A 197 -15.28 -11.93 1.14
CA LEU A 197 -15.60 -12.84 2.25
C LEU A 197 -14.89 -14.16 2.03
N MET A 198 -14.41 -14.80 3.09
CA MET A 198 -13.70 -16.08 2.99
C MET A 198 -14.18 -17.09 4.03
N SER A 199 -14.25 -18.35 3.60
CA SER A 199 -14.59 -19.47 4.45
C SER A 199 -13.34 -20.12 5.07
N PRO A 200 -13.49 -20.82 6.21
CA PRO A 200 -12.43 -21.67 6.76
C PRO A 200 -11.94 -22.78 5.81
N LYS A 201 -12.71 -23.07 4.74
CA LYS A 201 -12.38 -24.08 3.72
C LYS A 201 -11.51 -23.51 2.59
N GLY A 202 -11.18 -22.22 2.63
CA GLY A 202 -10.38 -21.54 1.60
C GLY A 202 -11.21 -21.06 0.39
N GLU A 203 -12.53 -21.06 0.47
CA GLU A 203 -13.39 -20.49 -0.56
C GLU A 203 -13.51 -18.98 -0.36
N SER A 204 -13.65 -18.22 -1.45
CA SER A 204 -13.84 -16.76 -1.40
C SER A 204 -15.04 -16.31 -2.24
N TRP A 205 -15.80 -15.36 -1.70
CA TRP A 205 -16.85 -14.63 -2.42
C TRP A 205 -16.43 -13.18 -2.52
N GLN A 206 -16.30 -12.69 -3.76
CA GLN A 206 -15.93 -11.31 -4.05
C GLN A 206 -17.19 -10.49 -4.33
N PHE A 207 -17.21 -9.26 -3.86
CA PHE A 207 -18.30 -8.32 -4.07
C PHE A 207 -17.75 -6.99 -4.55
N GLU A 208 -18.42 -6.41 -5.54
CA GLU A 208 -18.12 -5.09 -6.08
C GLU A 208 -19.25 -4.13 -5.77
N ALA A 209 -18.92 -2.89 -5.43
CA ALA A 209 -19.91 -1.83 -5.29
C ALA A 209 -20.51 -1.49 -6.66
N ASP A 210 -21.83 -1.46 -6.75
CA ASP A 210 -22.56 -0.93 -7.90
C ASP A 210 -22.85 0.57 -7.76
N ASP A 211 -23.48 1.16 -8.79
CA ASP A 211 -23.82 2.59 -8.83
C ASP A 211 -24.78 3.04 -7.70
N ASN A 212 -25.43 2.10 -7.01
CA ASN A 212 -26.35 2.35 -5.90
C ASN A 212 -25.69 2.11 -4.52
N ALA A 213 -24.37 1.96 -4.48
CA ALA A 213 -23.61 1.57 -3.28
C ALA A 213 -24.07 0.23 -2.67
N GLN A 214 -24.64 -0.65 -3.47
CA GLN A 214 -24.89 -2.05 -3.11
C GLN A 214 -23.70 -2.89 -3.52
N TRP A 215 -23.35 -3.88 -2.71
CA TRP A 215 -22.18 -4.72 -2.96
C TRP A 215 -22.64 -6.03 -3.59
N ARG A 216 -22.45 -6.20 -4.89
CA ARG A 216 -22.95 -7.34 -5.65
C ARG A 216 -21.86 -8.39 -5.81
N ARG A 217 -22.20 -9.65 -5.59
CA ARG A 217 -21.26 -10.76 -5.76
C ARG A 217 -20.83 -10.89 -7.22
N VAL A 218 -19.54 -11.04 -7.45
CA VAL A 218 -18.94 -11.28 -8.77
C VAL A 218 -18.27 -12.66 -8.83
N PRO A 219 -18.38 -13.39 -9.96
CA PRO A 219 -19.23 -13.06 -11.12
C PRO A 219 -20.72 -13.16 -10.78
N ASP A 220 -21.54 -12.46 -11.56
CA ASP A 220 -23.00 -12.53 -11.44
C ASP A 220 -23.50 -13.98 -11.60
N SER A 221 -24.57 -14.31 -10.88
CA SER A 221 -25.24 -15.60 -10.97
C SER A 221 -26.74 -15.43 -11.21
N ALA A 222 -27.43 -16.52 -11.57
CA ALA A 222 -28.88 -16.49 -11.81
C ALA A 222 -29.70 -16.07 -10.58
N ASP A 223 -29.15 -16.25 -9.38
CA ASP A 223 -29.72 -15.77 -8.12
C ASP A 223 -28.71 -14.84 -7.43
N PRO A 224 -28.67 -13.55 -7.81
CA PRO A 224 -27.66 -12.62 -7.37
C PRO A 224 -27.62 -12.50 -5.84
N LEU A 225 -26.42 -12.41 -5.31
CA LEU A 225 -26.18 -12.18 -3.90
C LEU A 225 -25.68 -10.75 -3.73
N ILE A 226 -26.36 -10.00 -2.88
CA ILE A 226 -26.12 -8.57 -2.69
C ILE A 226 -25.92 -8.31 -1.20
N MET A 227 -24.93 -7.49 -0.87
CA MET A 227 -24.62 -7.03 0.46
C MET A 227 -25.08 -5.57 0.58
N LEU A 228 -25.99 -5.33 1.52
CA LEU A 228 -26.54 -4.01 1.84
C LEU A 228 -26.08 -3.62 3.23
N ARG A 229 -25.68 -2.37 3.41
CA ARG A 229 -25.35 -1.85 4.74
C ARG A 229 -26.62 -1.70 5.56
N GLU A 230 -26.64 -2.23 6.78
CA GLU A 230 -27.71 -1.93 7.74
C GLU A 230 -27.46 -0.52 8.30
N GLN A 231 -28.52 0.30 8.36
CA GLN A 231 -28.45 1.67 8.89
C GLN A 231 -28.41 1.70 10.41
#